data_AF-A0A2W4KNJ8-F1
#
_entry.id   AF-A0A2W4KNJ8-F1
#
_cell.length_a   1.000
_cell.length_b   1.000
_cell.length_c   1.000
_cell.angle_alpha   90.00
_cell.angle_beta   90.00
_cell.angle_gamma   90.00
#
_symmetry.space_group_name_H-M   'P 1'
#
loop_
_entity.id
_entity.type
_entity.pdbx_description
1 polymer ?
#
loop_
_entity_poly.entity_id
_entity_poly.type
_entity_poly.pdbx_seq_one_letter_code
_entity_poly.pdbx_strand_id
1 'polypeptide(L)'
;MRFIGHYGPRLFAVILLATAVPPLAGYPVTWPMTIAGITAFVALLIAIHTHDSRLCLRCIATMPLNGAERAQRYRRVLRAVHLGREPLPHLRIAGVPVLMPLPLYLMAAAAVEAILAKAGLDGTYALTVIHTLLFTAPLALSMLALSLHDRLQPWCPYCRWGRGGDGPVEEAPDPDPHGRRPSPLPA
;
A
#
# COMPACT_ATOMS: atom_id res chain seq x y z
N MET A 1 -8.83 0.93 19.28
CA MET A 1 -8.14 1.45 18.07
C MET A 1 -8.76 0.95 16.75
N ARG A 2 -10.09 0.94 16.59
CA ARG A 2 -10.78 0.32 15.42
C ARG A 2 -10.86 1.20 14.16
N PHE A 3 -10.51 2.49 14.24
CA PHE A 3 -10.63 3.43 13.12
C PHE A 3 -9.38 3.48 12.22
N ILE A 4 -8.21 3.10 12.73
CA ILE A 4 -6.93 3.44 12.09
C ILE A 4 -6.66 2.60 10.84
N GLY A 5 -7.03 1.31 10.82
CA GLY A 5 -6.76 0.43 9.68
C GLY A 5 -7.43 0.85 8.36
N HIS A 6 -8.68 1.30 8.39
CA HIS A 6 -9.42 1.65 7.16
C HIS A 6 -8.88 2.91 6.48
N TYR A 7 -8.43 3.88 7.28
CA TYR A 7 -7.92 5.16 6.79
C TYR A 7 -6.39 5.19 6.69
N GLY A 8 -5.69 4.16 7.19
CA GLY A 8 -4.24 4.10 7.30
C GLY A 8 -3.50 4.51 6.03
N PRO A 9 -3.74 3.87 4.87
CA PRO A 9 -3.05 4.24 3.62
C PRO A 9 -3.32 5.67 3.15
N ARG A 10 -4.54 6.18 3.38
CA ARG A 10 -4.92 7.56 2.99
C ARG A 10 -4.29 8.58 3.92
N LEU A 11 -4.36 8.36 5.23
CA LEU A 11 -3.72 9.19 6.25
C LEU A 11 -2.21 9.22 6.00
N PHE A 12 -1.61 8.07 5.70
CA PHE A 12 -0.19 8.01 5.40
C PHE A 12 0.18 8.74 4.11
N ALA A 13 -0.59 8.59 3.03
CA ALA A 13 -0.39 9.38 1.82
C ALA A 13 -0.49 10.89 2.09
N VAL A 14 -1.46 11.32 2.92
CA VAL A 14 -1.60 12.71 3.35
C VAL A 14 -0.40 13.17 4.17
N ILE A 15 0.09 12.37 5.11
CA ILE A 15 1.26 12.71 5.92
C ILE A 15 2.50 12.82 5.05
N LEU A 16 2.72 11.87 4.13
CA LEU A 16 3.83 11.93 3.17
C LEU A 16 3.80 13.22 2.34
N LEU A 17 2.62 13.58 1.81
CA LEU A 17 2.44 14.82 1.05
C LEU A 17 2.67 16.05 1.94
N ALA A 18 2.15 16.06 3.17
CA ALA A 18 2.35 17.16 4.12
C ALA A 18 3.83 17.35 4.48
N THR A 19 4.62 16.26 4.54
CA THR A 19 6.07 16.34 4.76
C THR A 19 6.85 16.73 3.51
N ALA A 20 6.32 16.47 2.31
CA ALA A 20 6.93 16.77 1.02
C ALA A 20 6.70 18.22 0.54
N VAL A 21 5.58 18.84 0.90
CA VAL A 21 5.21 20.18 0.43
C VAL A 21 6.16 21.30 0.91
N PRO A 22 6.58 21.37 2.19
CA PRO A 22 7.42 22.47 2.65
C PRO A 22 8.78 22.53 1.92
N PRO A 23 9.49 21.42 1.69
CA PRO A 23 10.68 21.42 0.83
C PRO A 23 10.46 21.97 -0.58
N LEU A 24 9.36 21.60 -1.22
CA LEU A 24 9.01 22.10 -2.56
C LEU A 24 8.72 23.61 -2.57
N ALA A 25 8.38 24.18 -1.41
CA ALA A 25 8.18 25.62 -1.21
C ALA A 25 9.44 26.33 -0.70
N GLY A 26 10.60 25.66 -0.67
CA GLY A 26 11.88 26.25 -0.24
C GLY A 26 12.10 26.28 1.27
N TYR A 27 11.22 25.68 2.07
CA TYR A 27 11.45 25.57 3.52
C TYR A 27 12.46 24.46 3.82
N PRO A 28 13.39 24.67 4.77
CA PRO A 28 14.34 23.65 5.15
C PRO A 28 13.63 22.46 5.81
N VAL A 29 14.11 21.25 5.52
CA VAL A 29 13.70 20.06 6.27
C VAL A 29 14.26 20.17 7.68
N THR A 30 13.38 20.14 8.67
CA THR A 30 13.77 20.19 10.08
C THR A 30 13.69 18.80 10.70
N TRP A 31 14.52 18.53 11.72
CA TRP A 31 14.50 17.26 12.45
C TRP A 31 13.10 16.85 12.98
N PRO A 32 12.21 17.77 13.42
CA PRO A 32 10.85 17.40 13.84
C PRO A 32 10.01 16.84 12.70
N MET A 33 10.18 17.36 11.47
CA MET A 33 9.46 16.85 10.29
C MET A 33 9.92 15.43 9.94
N THR A 34 11.22 15.16 10.05
CA THR A 34 11.79 13.82 9.84
C THR A 34 11.25 12.82 10.87
N ILE A 35 11.25 13.19 12.16
CA ILE A 35 10.70 12.33 13.22
C ILE A 35 9.22 12.08 12.97
N ALA A 36 8.43 13.11 12.67
CA ALA A 36 7.00 12.96 12.37
C ALA A 36 6.75 12.00 11.19
N GLY A 37 7.55 12.11 10.12
CA GLY A 37 7.48 11.21 8.97
C GLY A 37 7.81 9.75 9.33
N ILE A 38 8.88 9.52 10.10
CA ILE A 38 9.28 8.19 10.57
C ILE A 38 8.19 7.59 11.47
N THR A 39 7.69 8.35 12.45
CA THR A 39 6.64 7.90 13.36
C THR A 39 5.37 7.52 12.60
N ALA A 40 4.95 8.34 11.63
CA ALA A 40 3.81 8.04 10.78
C ALA A 40 4.01 6.76 9.94
N PHE A 41 5.24 6.54 9.44
CA PHE A 41 5.58 5.35 8.68
C PHE A 41 5.54 4.08 9.54
N VAL A 42 6.15 4.10 10.73
CA VAL A 42 6.11 2.98 11.66
C VAL A 42 4.67 2.67 12.07
N ALA A 43 3.87 3.70 12.39
CA ALA A 43 2.45 3.54 12.71
C ALA A 43 1.67 2.91 11.56
N LEU A 44 1.96 3.29 10.30
CA LEU A 44 1.35 2.65 9.13
C LEU A 44 1.74 1.17 9.03
N LEU A 45 3.03 0.83 9.18
CA LEU A 45 3.47 -0.56 9.10
C LEU A 45 2.79 -1.44 10.14
N ILE A 46 2.67 -0.94 11.37
CA ILE A 46 1.92 -1.60 12.44
C ILE A 46 0.45 -1.74 12.03
N ALA A 47 -0.18 -0.68 11.51
CA ALA A 47 -1.57 -0.72 11.08
C ALA A 47 -1.80 -1.73 9.94
N ILE A 48 -0.92 -1.78 8.94
CA ILE A 48 -0.99 -2.76 7.85
C ILE A 48 -0.87 -4.16 8.45
N HIS A 49 0.18 -4.43 9.22
CA HIS A 49 0.46 -5.77 9.75
C HIS A 49 -0.66 -6.28 10.69
N THR A 50 -1.22 -5.39 11.51
CA THR A 50 -2.31 -5.75 12.45
C THR A 50 -3.65 -5.95 11.75
N HIS A 51 -3.88 -5.35 10.57
CA HIS A 51 -5.13 -5.45 9.84
C HIS A 51 -5.12 -6.45 8.66
N ASP A 52 -3.94 -6.93 8.24
CA ASP A 52 -3.79 -7.82 7.07
C ASP A 52 -4.29 -9.26 7.32
N SER A 53 -4.59 -9.63 8.57
CA SER A 53 -4.93 -11.00 8.94
C SER A 53 -6.42 -11.31 8.93
N ARG A 54 -7.33 -10.31 9.00
CA ARG A 54 -8.79 -10.54 8.98
C ARG A 54 -9.52 -9.36 8.33
N LEU A 55 -10.26 -9.61 7.24
CA LEU A 55 -11.20 -8.63 6.67
C LEU A 55 -12.20 -8.23 7.76
N CYS A 56 -12.13 -6.98 8.23
CA CYS A 56 -13.13 -6.47 9.17
C CYS A 56 -14.46 -6.19 8.45
N LEU A 57 -15.59 -6.36 9.13
CA LEU A 57 -16.94 -6.09 8.60
C LEU A 57 -17.06 -4.72 7.94
N ARG A 58 -16.34 -3.71 8.46
CA ARG A 58 -16.33 -2.36 7.91
C ARG A 58 -15.64 -2.26 6.56
N CYS A 59 -14.56 -3.03 6.34
CA CYS A 59 -13.91 -3.10 5.03
C CYS A 59 -14.83 -3.73 3.98
N ILE A 60 -15.50 -4.84 4.33
CA ILE A 60 -16.52 -5.47 3.48
C ILE A 60 -17.67 -4.51 3.17
N ALA A 61 -18.18 -3.80 4.18
CA ALA A 61 -19.28 -2.85 3.99
C ALA A 61 -18.92 -1.69 3.05
N THR A 62 -17.63 -1.39 2.87
CA THR A 62 -17.16 -0.36 1.93
C THR A 62 -16.78 -0.89 0.56
N MET A 63 -16.95 -2.20 0.30
CA MET A 63 -16.68 -2.74 -1.02
C MET A 63 -17.68 -2.17 -2.04
N PRO A 64 -17.21 -1.79 -3.23
CA PRO A 64 -18.09 -1.29 -4.27
C PRO A 64 -19.00 -2.40 -4.77
N LEU A 65 -20.31 -2.10 -4.88
CA LEU A 65 -21.27 -3.01 -5.52
C LEU A 65 -20.92 -3.27 -7.00
N ASN A 66 -20.28 -2.30 -7.68
CA ASN A 66 -19.77 -2.42 -9.05
C ASN A 66 -18.26 -2.76 -9.09
N GLY A 67 -17.83 -3.75 -8.30
CA GLY A 67 -16.42 -4.14 -8.17
C GLY A 67 -15.76 -4.53 -9.49
N ALA A 68 -16.43 -5.33 -10.33
CA ALA A 68 -15.90 -5.79 -11.61
C ALA A 68 -15.65 -4.62 -12.60
N GLU A 69 -16.62 -3.72 -12.74
CA GLU A 69 -16.50 -2.54 -13.62
C GLU A 69 -15.36 -1.63 -13.15
N ARG A 70 -15.23 -1.40 -11.83
CA ARG A 70 -14.12 -0.63 -11.26
C ARG A 70 -12.77 -1.32 -11.46
N ALA A 71 -12.68 -2.62 -11.29
CA ALA A 71 -11.46 -3.38 -11.56
C ALA A 71 -11.04 -3.26 -13.03
N GLN A 72 -11.99 -3.29 -13.96
CA GLN A 72 -11.72 -3.06 -15.37
C GLN A 72 -11.23 -1.62 -15.64
N ARG A 73 -11.87 -0.62 -15.04
CA ARG A 73 -11.47 0.80 -15.15
C ARG A 73 -10.04 1.04 -14.65
N TYR A 74 -9.67 0.41 -13.53
CA TYR A 74 -8.35 0.56 -12.91
C TYR A 74 -7.37 -0.56 -13.29
N ARG A 75 -7.63 -1.30 -14.38
CA ARG A 75 -6.83 -2.46 -14.81
C ARG A 75 -5.33 -2.16 -14.92
N ARG A 76 -4.94 -0.96 -15.38
CA ARG A 76 -3.53 -0.57 -15.50
C ARG A 76 -2.85 -0.42 -14.14
N VAL A 77 -3.53 0.20 -13.17
CA VAL A 77 -3.02 0.37 -11.80
C VAL A 77 -2.90 -1.00 -11.12
N LEU A 78 -3.93 -1.84 -11.27
CA LEU A 78 -3.89 -3.21 -10.75
C LEU A 78 -2.74 -4.00 -11.38
N ARG A 79 -2.50 -3.87 -12.69
CA ARG A 79 -1.34 -4.48 -13.35
C ARG A 79 -0.02 -3.97 -12.78
N ALA A 80 0.10 -2.66 -12.52
CA ALA A 80 1.31 -2.06 -11.96
C ALA A 80 1.67 -2.63 -10.58
N VAL A 81 0.69 -2.97 -9.76
CA VAL A 81 0.91 -3.64 -8.46
C VAL A 81 1.46 -5.07 -8.61
N HIS A 82 1.32 -5.67 -9.79
CA HIS A 82 1.85 -7.01 -10.12
C HIS A 82 3.11 -6.97 -10.99
N LEU A 83 3.40 -5.84 -11.65
CA LEU A 83 4.67 -5.57 -12.34
C LEU A 83 5.80 -5.55 -11.28
N GLY A 84 6.54 -6.65 -11.15
CA GLY A 84 7.57 -6.85 -10.12
C GLY A 84 7.30 -7.99 -9.14
N ARG A 85 6.18 -8.72 -9.30
CA ARG A 85 5.86 -9.95 -8.52
C ARG A 85 6.04 -11.24 -9.32
N GLU A 86 6.74 -11.19 -10.46
CA GLU A 86 7.26 -12.40 -11.11
C GLU A 86 8.11 -13.17 -10.06
N PRO A 87 7.75 -14.42 -9.71
CA PRO A 87 8.26 -15.06 -8.51
C PRO A 87 9.71 -15.48 -8.67
N LEU A 88 10.60 -14.87 -7.87
CA LEU A 88 11.73 -15.63 -7.36
C LEU A 88 11.15 -16.58 -6.29
N PRO A 89 11.15 -17.91 -6.51
CA PRO A 89 10.36 -18.86 -5.73
C PRO A 89 10.73 -18.94 -4.23
N HIS A 90 11.87 -18.37 -3.83
CA HIS A 90 12.38 -18.40 -2.45
C HIS A 90 12.15 -17.09 -1.68
N LEU A 91 11.68 -16.01 -2.32
CA LEU A 91 11.46 -14.70 -1.67
C LEU A 91 9.96 -14.37 -1.62
N ARG A 92 9.18 -15.17 -0.88
CA ARG A 92 7.76 -14.93 -0.59
C ARG A 92 7.54 -13.80 0.43
N ILE A 93 8.35 -12.74 0.38
CA ILE A 93 8.05 -11.50 1.10
C ILE A 93 7.17 -10.66 0.17
N ALA A 94 5.88 -10.98 0.17
CA ALA A 94 4.86 -10.32 -0.62
C ALA A 94 4.90 -8.79 -0.43
N GLY A 95 5.26 -8.05 -1.48
CA GLY A 95 5.04 -6.59 -1.56
C GLY A 95 6.06 -5.67 -0.86
N VAL A 96 7.18 -6.21 -0.36
CA VAL A 96 8.17 -5.45 0.42
C VAL A 96 9.34 -4.80 -0.36
N PRO A 97 9.57 -4.96 -1.69
CA PRO A 97 10.82 -4.44 -2.27
C PRO A 97 10.91 -2.90 -2.28
N VAL A 98 9.81 -2.18 -1.99
CA VAL A 98 9.80 -0.71 -1.86
C VAL A 98 10.04 -0.24 -0.41
N LEU A 99 9.69 -1.05 0.60
CA LEU A 99 9.77 -0.64 2.00
C LEU A 99 11.16 -0.91 2.62
N MET A 100 11.87 -1.94 2.14
CA MET A 100 13.20 -2.29 2.66
C MET A 100 14.32 -1.31 2.26
N PRO A 101 14.37 -0.71 1.06
CA PRO A 101 15.39 0.29 0.75
C PRO A 101 15.08 1.68 1.34
N LEU A 102 13.87 1.93 1.84
CA LEU A 102 13.47 3.26 2.30
C LEU A 102 14.34 3.79 3.46
N PRO A 103 14.52 3.10 4.61
CA PRO A 103 15.37 3.61 5.69
C PRO A 103 16.83 3.78 5.25
N LEU A 104 17.38 2.86 4.45
CA LEU A 104 18.73 2.97 3.91
C LEU A 104 18.87 4.17 2.97
N TYR A 105 17.86 4.44 2.15
CA TYR A 105 17.79 5.60 1.29
C TYR A 105 17.69 6.91 2.09
N LEU A 106 16.83 6.95 3.12
CA LEU A 106 16.72 8.12 4.01
C LEU A 106 18.06 8.42 4.70
N MET A 107 18.76 7.39 5.17
CA MET A 107 20.10 7.53 5.76
C MET A 107 21.13 8.02 4.73
N ALA A 108 21.12 7.49 3.51
CA ALA A 108 22.02 7.91 2.45
C ALA A 108 21.77 9.38 2.03
N ALA A 109 20.50 9.78 1.88
CA ALA A 109 20.14 11.15 1.55
C ALA A 109 20.57 12.15 2.63
N ALA A 110 20.31 11.84 3.90
CA ALA A 110 20.74 12.67 5.03
C ALA A 110 22.27 12.78 5.14
N ALA A 111 23.00 11.68 4.85
CA ALA A 111 24.46 11.69 4.81
C ALA A 111 24.99 12.58 3.68
N VAL A 112 24.41 12.51 2.48
CA VAL A 112 24.79 13.36 1.34
C VAL A 112 24.52 14.84 1.64
N GLU A 113 23.38 15.17 2.25
CA GLU A 113 23.05 16.55 2.64
C GLU A 113 24.05 17.09 3.68
N ALA A 114 24.38 16.30 4.70
CA ALA A 114 25.38 16.68 5.71
C ALA A 114 26.78 16.89 5.13
N ILE A 115 27.17 16.11 4.11
CA ILE A 115 28.45 16.27 3.40
C ILE A 115 28.47 17.56 2.58
N LEU A 116 27.39 17.86 1.84
CA LEU A 116 27.32 19.06 1.00
C LEU A 116 27.23 20.35 1.84
N ALA A 117 26.51 20.32 2.95
CA ALA A 117 26.47 21.42 3.90
C ALA A 117 27.87 21.73 4.46
N LYS A 118 28.66 20.71 4.81
CA LYS A 118 30.06 20.88 5.23
C LYS A 118 30.97 21.41 4.12
N ALA A 119 30.63 21.14 2.86
CA ALA A 119 31.38 21.63 1.70
C ALA A 119 31.02 23.07 1.30
N GLY A 120 30.10 23.74 2.00
CA GLY A 120 29.65 25.09 1.66
C GLY A 120 28.87 25.16 0.34
N LEU A 121 28.31 24.03 -0.11
CA LEU A 121 27.52 23.94 -1.33
C LEU A 121 26.04 24.03 -0.97
N ASP A 122 25.38 25.11 -1.37
CA ASP A 122 23.92 25.34 -1.21
C ASP A 122 23.04 24.43 -2.10
N GLY A 123 23.52 23.21 -2.40
CA GLY A 123 22.82 22.20 -3.21
C GLY A 123 21.74 21.42 -2.46
N THR A 124 21.47 21.77 -1.19
CA THR A 124 20.51 21.09 -0.31
C THR A 124 19.11 21.07 -0.92
N TYR A 125 18.66 22.18 -1.52
CA TYR A 125 17.36 22.28 -2.18
C TYR A 125 17.18 21.27 -3.32
N ALA A 126 18.18 21.13 -4.19
CA ALA A 126 18.11 20.19 -5.32
C ALA A 126 17.97 18.74 -4.83
N LEU A 127 18.71 18.36 -3.79
CA LEU A 127 18.60 17.05 -3.17
C LEU A 127 17.25 16.79 -2.52
N THR A 128 16.68 17.77 -1.83
CA THR A 128 15.36 17.59 -1.21
C THR A 128 14.25 17.47 -2.25
N VAL A 129 14.32 18.23 -3.34
CA VAL A 129 13.40 18.11 -4.47
C VAL A 129 13.54 16.74 -5.13
N ILE A 130 14.76 16.28 -5.41
CA ILE A 130 15.05 14.95 -5.95
C ILE A 130 14.48 13.86 -5.03
N HIS A 131 14.69 13.97 -3.73
CA HIS A 131 14.17 13.04 -2.74
C HIS A 131 12.64 12.96 -2.78
N THR A 132 11.99 14.12 -2.78
CA THR A 132 10.53 14.22 -2.80
C THR A 132 9.93 13.58 -4.07
N LEU A 133 10.52 13.88 -5.22
CA LEU A 133 10.04 13.41 -6.52
C LEU A 133 10.34 11.92 -6.77
N LEU A 134 11.52 11.45 -6.38
CA LEU A 134 11.96 10.08 -6.69
C LEU A 134 11.53 9.05 -5.65
N PHE A 135 11.22 9.46 -4.41
CA PHE A 135 10.89 8.53 -3.34
C PHE A 135 9.53 8.79 -2.72
N THR A 136 9.26 10.00 -2.22
CA THR A 136 8.02 10.27 -1.51
C THR A 136 6.79 10.12 -2.40
N ALA A 137 6.83 10.69 -3.62
CA ALA A 137 5.72 10.61 -4.56
C ALA A 137 5.47 9.17 -5.07
N PRO A 138 6.48 8.41 -5.53
CA PRO A 138 6.29 7.00 -5.90
C PRO A 138 5.80 6.13 -4.74
N LEU A 139 6.34 6.32 -3.54
CA LEU A 139 5.89 5.58 -2.35
C LEU A 139 4.42 5.85 -2.04
N ALA A 140 4.00 7.12 -2.03
CA ALA A 140 2.60 7.49 -1.82
C ALA A 140 1.70 6.87 -2.91
N LEU A 141 2.11 6.92 -4.18
CA LEU A 141 1.39 6.32 -5.29
C LEU A 141 1.27 4.79 -5.14
N SER A 142 2.35 4.12 -4.75
CA SER A 142 2.35 2.68 -4.47
C SER A 142 1.39 2.33 -3.33
N MET A 143 1.35 3.11 -2.25
CA MET A 143 0.42 2.90 -1.13
C MET A 143 -1.04 3.07 -1.56
N LEU A 144 -1.33 4.06 -2.39
CA LEU A 144 -2.67 4.26 -2.97
C LEU A 144 -3.04 3.12 -3.91
N ALA A 145 -2.11 2.67 -4.76
CA ALA A 145 -2.32 1.55 -5.67
C ALA A 145 -2.56 0.23 -4.92
N LEU A 146 -1.79 -0.04 -3.84
CA LEU A 146 -2.00 -1.19 -2.96
C LEU A 146 -3.35 -1.12 -2.25
N SER A 147 -3.74 0.04 -1.70
CA SER A 147 -5.05 0.20 -1.08
C SER A 147 -6.20 -0.01 -2.06
N LEU A 148 -6.05 0.44 -3.30
CA LEU A 148 -7.01 0.18 -4.38
C LEU A 148 -7.07 -1.31 -4.71
N HIS A 149 -5.91 -1.95 -4.80
CA HIS A 149 -5.79 -3.38 -5.05
C HIS A 149 -6.49 -4.19 -3.98
N ASP A 150 -6.24 -3.95 -2.69
CA ASP A 150 -6.84 -4.71 -1.59
C ASP A 150 -8.38 -4.62 -1.60
N ARG A 151 -8.93 -3.46 -1.98
CA ARG A 151 -10.39 -3.25 -2.10
C ARG A 151 -11.00 -3.96 -3.31
N LEU A 152 -10.25 -4.07 -4.40
CA LEU A 152 -10.70 -4.68 -5.66
C LEU A 152 -10.15 -6.09 -5.85
N GLN A 153 -9.47 -6.65 -4.85
CA GLN A 153 -8.77 -7.91 -4.92
C GLN A 153 -9.66 -9.07 -5.41
N PRO A 154 -10.92 -9.22 -4.97
CA PRO A 154 -11.80 -10.30 -5.45
C PRO A 154 -12.09 -10.25 -6.95
N TRP A 155 -11.95 -9.07 -7.58
CA TRP A 155 -12.22 -8.84 -9.00
C TRP A 155 -10.94 -8.55 -9.81
N CYS A 156 -9.76 -8.67 -9.20
CA CYS A 156 -8.50 -8.35 -9.87
C CYS A 156 -8.12 -9.47 -10.86
N PRO A 157 -7.99 -9.20 -12.17
CA PRO A 157 -7.75 -10.23 -13.18
C PRO A 157 -6.32 -10.82 -13.13
N TYR A 158 -5.43 -10.19 -12.36
CA TYR A 158 -4.03 -10.59 -12.23
C TYR A 158 -3.77 -11.41 -10.95
N CYS A 159 -4.70 -11.36 -9.99
CA CYS A 159 -4.57 -12.08 -8.74
C CYS A 159 -5.09 -13.51 -8.96
N ARG A 160 -4.21 -14.50 -9.11
CA ARG A 160 -4.61 -15.89 -9.38
C ARG A 160 -5.27 -16.58 -8.18
N TRP A 161 -5.02 -16.10 -6.97
CA TRP A 161 -5.62 -16.59 -5.74
C TRP A 161 -5.80 -15.39 -4.81
N GLY A 162 -7.03 -15.04 -4.48
CA GLY A 162 -7.26 -14.07 -3.42
C GLY A 162 -6.63 -14.58 -2.12
N ARG A 163 -6.26 -13.69 -1.20
CA ARG A 163 -5.88 -14.03 0.20
C ARG A 163 -6.92 -14.86 1.00
N GLY A 164 -7.95 -15.41 0.34
CA GLY A 164 -8.92 -16.32 0.93
C GLY A 164 -8.57 -17.75 0.53
N GLY A 165 -7.78 -18.42 1.38
CA GLY A 165 -7.77 -19.87 1.54
C GLY A 165 -7.13 -20.68 0.42
N ASP A 166 -6.06 -21.38 0.77
CA ASP A 166 -5.56 -22.58 0.07
C ASP A 166 -6.54 -23.77 0.26
N GLY A 167 -7.83 -23.47 0.46
CA GLY A 167 -8.88 -24.47 0.57
C GLY A 167 -9.21 -25.02 -0.81
N PRO A 168 -9.69 -26.27 -0.90
CA PRO A 168 -10.26 -26.77 -2.14
C PRO A 168 -11.29 -25.76 -2.66
N VAL A 169 -11.33 -25.56 -3.98
CA VAL A 169 -12.39 -24.82 -4.64
C VAL A 169 -13.69 -25.40 -4.11
N GLU A 170 -14.45 -24.63 -3.34
CA GLU A 170 -15.80 -25.02 -2.94
C GLU A 170 -16.60 -25.01 -4.25
N GLU A 171 -16.71 -26.18 -4.87
CA GLU A 171 -17.58 -26.40 -6.01
C GLU A 171 -18.97 -25.98 -5.55
N ALA A 172 -19.48 -24.90 -6.15
CA ALA A 172 -20.85 -24.50 -5.94
C ALA A 172 -21.70 -25.75 -6.22
N PRO A 173 -22.58 -26.15 -5.29
CA PRO A 173 -23.39 -27.35 -5.48
C PRO A 173 -24.10 -27.23 -6.82
N ASP A 174 -23.96 -28.27 -7.65
CA ASP A 174 -24.60 -28.36 -8.97
C ASP A 174 -26.08 -27.97 -8.79
N PRO A 175 -26.61 -26.98 -9.54
CA PRO A 175 -28.04 -26.67 -9.47
C PRO A 175 -28.81 -27.98 -9.62
N ASP A 176 -29.57 -28.34 -8.58
CA ASP A 176 -30.37 -29.56 -8.58
C ASP A 176 -31.11 -29.64 -9.92
N PRO A 177 -30.94 -30.69 -10.74
CA PRO A 177 -31.64 -30.85 -12.00
C PRO A 177 -33.17 -30.84 -11.84
N HIS A 178 -33.66 -30.96 -10.60
CA HIS A 178 -35.06 -30.87 -10.22
C HIS A 178 -35.49 -29.53 -9.59
N GLY A 179 -34.60 -28.54 -9.48
CA GLY A 179 -34.90 -27.21 -8.96
C GLY A 179 -35.39 -27.17 -7.50
N ARG A 180 -35.08 -28.19 -6.69
CA ARG A 180 -35.52 -28.20 -5.29
C ARG A 180 -34.68 -27.21 -4.49
N ARG A 181 -35.35 -26.46 -3.61
CA ARG A 181 -34.65 -25.64 -2.62
C ARG A 181 -33.85 -26.56 -1.68
N PRO A 182 -32.61 -26.20 -1.31
CA PRO A 182 -31.86 -26.95 -0.34
C PRO A 182 -32.61 -26.96 1.00
N SER A 183 -32.85 -28.16 1.53
CA SER A 183 -33.40 -28.34 2.87
C SER A 183 -32.34 -27.96 3.91
N PRO A 184 -32.73 -27.29 5.01
CA PRO A 184 -31.79 -26.98 6.08
C PRO A 184 -31.22 -28.27 6.68
N LEU A 185 -29.91 -28.28 6.95
CA LEU A 185 -29.24 -29.39 7.63
C LEU A 185 -29.80 -29.52 9.06
N PRO A 186 -29.98 -30.75 9.57
CA PRO A 186 -30.42 -30.96 10.95
C PRO A 186 -29.39 -30.38 11.93
N ALA A 187 -29.92 -29.78 12.99
CA ALA A 187 -29.17 -29.15 14.08
C ALA A 187 -28.41 -30.17 14.94
#